data_AF-A0A7V0MLT1-F1
#
_entry.id   AF-A0A7V0MLT1-F1
#
_cell.length_a   1.000
_cell.length_b   1.000
_cell.length_c   1.000
_cell.angle_alpha   90.00
_cell.angle_beta   90.00
_cell.angle_gamma   90.00
#
_symmetry.space_group_name_H-M   'P 1'
#
loop_
_entity.id
_entity.type
_entity.pdbx_description
1 polymer ?
#
loop_
_entity_poly.entity_id
_entity_poly.type
_entity_poly.pdbx_seq_one_letter_code
_entity_poly.pdbx_strand_id
1 'polypeptide(L)'
;MPENVDRESGAVFLDGTCTIPMQHVACEAQTHEYKCGAATGECHRSSICSQCRFIQVDRGFFQQIPYGTKSIQQAHKIRKNCERPFNLLKNQTGLETIRVRSQYATMARCTLSSIAVLLIKMAGTRRKKTIVRPQQATLLADAA
;
A
#
# COMPACT_ATOMS: atom_id res chain seq x y z
N MET A 1 -5.47 11.59 -23.43
CA MET A 1 -4.20 11.66 -22.68
C MET A 1 -4.09 13.07 -22.07
N PRO A 2 -3.75 13.21 -20.78
CA PRO A 2 -3.69 14.50 -20.11
C PRO A 2 -2.63 15.44 -20.72
N GLU A 3 -2.85 16.75 -20.61
CA GLU A 3 -1.87 17.77 -21.04
C GLU A 3 -0.55 17.64 -20.28
N ASN A 4 0.57 18.09 -20.85
CA ASN A 4 1.88 18.10 -20.18
C ASN A 4 2.29 16.72 -19.64
N VAL A 5 1.96 15.67 -20.39
CA VAL A 5 2.45 14.31 -20.16
C VAL A 5 3.16 13.90 -21.45
N ASP A 6 4.34 13.30 -21.32
CA ASP A 6 5.03 12.72 -22.45
C ASP A 6 4.36 11.41 -22.90
N ARG A 7 4.13 11.27 -24.21
CA ARG A 7 3.37 10.14 -24.79
C ARG A 7 4.16 8.85 -24.77
N GLU A 8 5.49 8.94 -24.85
CA GLU A 8 6.35 7.77 -24.95
C GLU A 8 6.80 7.29 -23.57
N SER A 9 7.27 8.20 -22.71
CA SER A 9 7.75 7.82 -21.37
C SER A 9 6.65 7.77 -20.30
N GLY A 10 5.51 8.42 -20.51
CA GLY A 10 4.49 8.61 -19.48
C GLY A 10 4.90 9.60 -18.38
N ALA A 11 6.00 10.33 -18.56
CA ALA A 11 6.46 11.33 -17.60
C ALA A 11 5.44 12.48 -17.48
N VAL A 12 5.10 12.83 -16.25
CA VAL A 12 4.16 13.90 -15.92
C VAL A 12 4.90 15.18 -15.61
N PHE A 13 4.52 16.28 -16.23
CA PHE A 13 5.05 17.62 -15.94
C PHE A 13 3.94 18.50 -15.35
N LEU A 14 4.29 19.51 -14.56
CA LEU A 14 3.28 20.40 -14.00
C LEU A 14 2.63 21.24 -15.11
N ASP A 15 3.45 21.82 -15.97
CA ASP A 15 3.08 22.64 -17.11
C ASP A 15 4.06 22.42 -18.28
N GLY A 16 3.81 23.06 -19.42
CA GLY A 16 4.67 22.95 -20.61
C GLY A 16 6.03 23.63 -20.50
N THR A 17 6.35 24.25 -19.36
CA THR A 17 7.65 24.91 -19.11
C THR A 17 8.53 24.13 -18.13
N CYS A 18 7.94 23.17 -17.41
CA CYS A 18 8.68 22.25 -16.55
C CYS A 18 9.49 21.27 -17.39
N THR A 19 10.81 21.24 -17.16
CA THR A 19 11.72 20.21 -17.69
C THR A 19 11.92 19.03 -16.73
N ILE A 20 11.58 19.23 -15.45
CA ILE A 20 11.75 18.22 -14.40
C ILE A 20 10.46 17.39 -14.30
N PRO A 21 10.53 16.06 -14.49
CA PRO A 21 9.35 15.20 -14.35
C PRO A 21 8.91 15.13 -12.89
N MET A 22 7.60 15.06 -12.69
CA MET A 22 6.97 14.89 -11.40
C MET A 22 7.04 13.44 -10.93
N GLN A 23 7.14 13.24 -9.61
CA GLN A 23 7.14 11.92 -8.97
C GLN A 23 5.73 11.53 -8.56
N HIS A 24 5.33 10.30 -8.88
CA HIS A 24 4.08 9.71 -8.39
C HIS A 24 4.16 9.51 -6.87
N VAL A 25 3.12 9.95 -6.14
CA VAL A 25 3.05 9.86 -4.67
C VAL A 25 1.99 8.85 -4.25
N ALA A 26 0.77 9.00 -4.75
CA ALA A 26 -0.38 8.21 -4.32
C ALA A 26 -1.45 8.11 -5.41
N CYS A 27 -2.42 7.22 -5.20
CA CYS A 27 -3.66 7.18 -5.96
C CYS A 27 -4.82 7.08 -4.98
N GLU A 28 -5.64 8.11 -4.90
CA GLU A 28 -6.80 8.20 -4.02
C GLU A 28 -8.02 8.68 -4.79
N ALA A 29 -9.20 8.13 -4.50
CA ALA A 29 -10.47 8.53 -5.11
C ALA A 29 -10.42 8.66 -6.65
N GLN A 30 -9.84 7.67 -7.34
CA GLN A 30 -9.67 7.67 -8.81
C GLN A 30 -8.79 8.80 -9.35
N THR A 31 -7.89 9.34 -8.53
CA THR A 31 -6.98 10.42 -8.91
C THR A 31 -5.55 10.06 -8.51
N HIS A 32 -4.62 10.13 -9.44
CA HIS A 32 -3.19 10.04 -9.20
C HIS A 32 -2.65 11.39 -8.73
N GLU A 33 -1.93 11.36 -7.61
CA GLU A 33 -1.22 12.52 -7.07
C GLU A 33 0.26 12.47 -7.46
N TYR A 34 0.74 13.60 -7.94
CA TYR A 34 2.13 13.82 -8.34
C TYR A 34 2.70 15.02 -7.60
N LYS A 35 3.97 14.91 -7.16
CA LYS A 35 4.75 16.02 -6.61
C LYS A 35 5.92 16.39 -7.52
N CYS A 36 6.41 17.62 -7.43
CA CYS A 36 7.60 18.04 -8.15
C CYS A 36 8.79 17.15 -7.78
N GLY A 37 9.49 16.63 -8.80
CA GLY A 37 10.66 15.77 -8.63
C GLY A 37 11.97 16.52 -8.41
N ALA A 38 11.95 17.85 -8.38
CA ALA A 38 13.13 18.69 -8.21
C ALA A 38 13.73 18.55 -6.80
N ALA A 39 15.05 18.54 -6.70
CA ALA A 39 15.74 18.67 -5.43
C ALA A 39 15.55 20.07 -4.84
N THR A 40 15.81 20.22 -3.53
CA THR A 40 15.75 21.52 -2.85
C THR A 40 16.65 22.54 -3.54
N GLY A 41 16.08 23.66 -4.01
CA GLY A 41 16.80 24.73 -4.70
C GLY A 41 16.93 24.55 -6.23
N GLU A 42 16.57 23.40 -6.79
CA GLU A 42 16.64 23.14 -8.24
C GLU A 42 15.45 23.75 -9.00
N CYS A 43 14.29 23.81 -8.35
CA CYS A 43 13.09 24.43 -8.93
C CYS A 43 13.12 25.95 -8.73
N HIS A 44 13.50 26.67 -9.80
CA HIS A 44 13.53 28.14 -9.87
C HIS A 44 12.16 28.79 -9.60
N ARG A 45 11.08 28.05 -9.80
CA ARG A 45 9.70 28.51 -9.58
C ARG A 45 9.10 28.02 -8.26
N SER A 46 9.89 27.40 -7.39
CA SER A 46 9.42 26.75 -6.16
C SER A 46 8.55 27.65 -5.26
N SER A 47 8.76 28.96 -5.28
CA SER A 47 7.99 29.94 -4.50
C SER A 47 6.58 30.23 -5.02
N ILE A 48 6.29 29.94 -6.29
CA ILE A 48 5.01 30.28 -6.97
C ILE A 48 4.35 29.02 -7.57
N CYS A 49 5.13 27.97 -7.79
CA CYS A 49 4.70 26.67 -8.28
C CYS A 49 3.86 25.94 -7.23
N SER A 50 2.70 25.38 -7.59
CA SER A 50 1.93 24.53 -6.69
C SER A 50 2.69 23.28 -6.26
N GLN A 51 3.69 22.87 -7.06
CA GLN A 51 4.51 21.65 -6.90
C GLN A 51 3.71 20.35 -6.85
N CYS A 52 2.39 20.41 -6.95
CA CYS A 52 1.49 19.28 -6.93
C CYS A 52 0.60 19.30 -8.17
N ARG A 53 0.28 18.09 -8.65
CA ARG A 53 -0.61 17.88 -9.79
C ARG A 53 -1.43 16.62 -9.58
N PHE A 54 -2.70 16.69 -9.98
CA PHE A 54 -3.65 15.60 -9.89
C PHE A 54 -4.08 15.17 -11.30
N ILE A 55 -4.03 13.88 -11.58
CA ILE A 55 -4.43 13.29 -12.86
C ILE A 55 -5.49 12.24 -12.61
N GLN A 56 -6.60 12.31 -13.33
CA GLN A 56 -7.66 11.30 -13.21
C GLN A 56 -7.19 9.95 -13.72
N VAL A 57 -7.62 8.88 -13.05
CA VAL A 57 -7.41 7.51 -13.52
C VAL A 57 -8.08 7.35 -14.88
N ASP A 58 -7.37 6.76 -15.83
CA ASP A 58 -7.88 6.48 -17.17
C ASP A 58 -7.81 4.99 -17.50
N ARG A 59 -8.26 4.63 -18.70
CA ARG A 59 -8.13 3.27 -19.26
C ARG A 59 -6.82 3.10 -20.04
N GLY A 60 -5.84 3.99 -19.87
CA GLY A 60 -4.59 4.04 -20.63
C GLY A 60 -3.36 3.97 -19.73
N PHE A 61 -2.53 5.02 -19.78
CA PHE A 61 -1.27 5.08 -19.03
C PHE A 61 -1.46 5.33 -17.53
N PHE A 62 -2.55 5.99 -17.15
CA PHE A 62 -2.87 6.34 -15.77
C PHE A 62 -3.95 5.41 -15.22
N GLN A 63 -3.82 4.11 -15.48
CA GLN A 63 -4.69 3.11 -14.88
C GLN A 63 -4.33 2.89 -13.41
N GLN A 64 -5.33 2.53 -12.61
CA GLN A 64 -5.05 1.90 -11.32
C GLN A 64 -4.31 0.59 -11.56
N ILE A 65 -3.28 0.35 -10.75
CA ILE A 65 -2.53 -0.89 -10.87
C ILE A 65 -3.50 -2.05 -10.57
N PRO A 66 -3.73 -2.97 -11.52
CA PRO A 66 -4.75 -3.99 -11.34
C PRO A 66 -4.39 -4.88 -10.15
N TYR A 67 -5.32 -4.99 -9.20
CA TYR A 67 -5.18 -5.83 -7.99
C TYR A 67 -4.86 -7.29 -8.33
N GLY A 68 -5.17 -7.72 -9.56
CA GLY A 68 -4.96 -9.07 -10.08
C GLY A 68 -3.56 -9.39 -10.63
N THR A 69 -2.64 -8.42 -10.73
CA THR A 69 -1.29 -8.74 -11.21
C THR A 69 -0.54 -9.64 -10.20
N LYS A 70 0.22 -10.62 -10.70
CA LYS A 70 0.96 -11.57 -9.86
C LYS A 70 1.89 -10.86 -8.86
N SER A 71 2.54 -9.79 -9.29
CA SER A 71 3.44 -8.99 -8.46
C SER A 71 2.72 -8.30 -7.29
N ILE A 72 1.53 -7.73 -7.50
CA ILE A 72 0.72 -7.14 -6.42
C ILE A 72 0.22 -8.23 -5.47
N GLN A 73 -0.25 -9.36 -6.01
CA GLN A 73 -0.69 -10.48 -5.18
C GLN A 73 0.44 -10.98 -4.28
N GLN A 74 1.67 -11.05 -4.79
CA GLN A 74 2.86 -11.40 -4.03
C GLN A 74 3.18 -10.35 -2.96
N ALA A 75 3.19 -9.06 -3.30
CA ALA A 75 3.38 -7.98 -2.34
C ALA A 75 2.34 -8.01 -1.21
N HIS A 76 1.07 -8.23 -1.55
CA HIS A 76 0.00 -8.41 -0.58
C HIS A 76 0.16 -9.65 0.28
N LYS A 77 0.62 -10.77 -0.28
CA LYS A 77 0.90 -11.99 0.48
C LYS A 77 2.00 -11.75 1.50
N ILE A 78 3.07 -11.04 1.12
CA ILE A 78 4.15 -10.64 2.03
C ILE A 78 3.59 -9.75 3.15
N ARG A 79 2.91 -8.66 2.81
CA ARG A 79 2.30 -7.74 3.80
C ARG A 79 1.39 -8.48 4.79
N LYS A 80 0.47 -9.31 4.28
CA LYS A 80 -0.44 -10.10 5.12
C LYS A 80 0.31 -11.08 6.02
N ASN A 81 1.43 -11.65 5.55
CA ASN A 81 2.26 -12.52 6.36
C ASN A 81 2.96 -11.75 7.49
N CYS A 82 3.46 -10.54 7.23
CA CYS A 82 4.07 -9.67 8.23
C CYS A 82 3.07 -9.18 9.30
N GLU A 83 1.84 -8.86 8.91
CA GLU A 83 0.80 -8.38 9.84
C GLU A 83 0.19 -9.50 10.70
N ARG A 84 0.19 -10.73 10.19
CA ARG A 84 -0.50 -11.85 10.83
C ARG A 84 0.03 -12.18 12.24
N PRO A 85 1.34 -12.22 12.52
CA PRO A 85 1.86 -12.39 13.88
C PRO A 85 1.27 -11.39 14.87
N PHE A 86 1.21 -10.10 14.53
CA PHE A 86 0.66 -9.06 15.40
C PHE A 86 -0.83 -9.26 15.66
N ASN A 87 -1.59 -9.61 14.64
CA ASN A 87 -3.02 -9.91 14.81
C ASN A 87 -3.27 -11.11 15.72
N LEU A 88 -2.41 -12.14 15.65
CA LEU A 88 -2.50 -13.29 16.54
C LEU A 88 -2.08 -12.93 17.96
N LEU A 89 -1.03 -12.12 18.12
CA LEU A 89 -0.60 -11.63 19.43
C LEU A 89 -1.71 -10.82 20.13
N LYS A 90 -2.39 -9.95 19.40
CA LYS A 90 -3.51 -9.17 19.92
C LYS A 90 -4.71 -10.05 20.28
N ASN A 91 -5.20 -10.84 19.31
CA ASN A 91 -6.49 -11.52 19.43
C ASN A 91 -6.42 -12.93 20.03
N GLN A 92 -5.35 -13.68 19.77
CA GLN A 92 -5.22 -15.07 20.21
C GLN A 92 -4.57 -15.18 21.58
N THR A 93 -3.51 -14.40 21.85
CA THR A 93 -2.88 -14.37 23.18
C THR A 93 -3.44 -13.27 24.08
N GLY A 94 -4.36 -12.44 23.57
CA GLY A 94 -5.07 -11.44 24.36
C GLY A 94 -4.21 -10.23 24.79
N LEU A 95 -3.08 -9.97 24.13
CA LEU A 95 -2.16 -8.88 24.51
C LEU A 95 -2.80 -7.49 24.40
N GLU A 96 -3.90 -7.35 23.67
CA GLU A 96 -4.62 -6.08 23.54
C GLU A 96 -5.39 -5.67 24.81
N THR A 97 -5.90 -6.64 25.56
CA THR A 97 -6.73 -6.38 26.76
C THR A 97 -5.95 -6.49 28.07
N ILE A 98 -4.67 -6.82 27.99
CA ILE A 98 -3.84 -7.10 29.15
C ILE A 98 -3.49 -5.80 29.90
N ARG A 99 -3.78 -5.80 31.21
CA ARG A 99 -3.33 -4.78 32.15
C ARG A 99 -2.32 -5.41 33.12
N VAL A 100 -1.07 -4.93 33.10
CA VAL A 100 -0.02 -5.38 34.02
C VAL A 100 0.68 -4.17 34.61
N ARG A 101 0.93 -4.21 35.93
CA ARG A 101 1.60 -3.11 36.63
C ARG A 101 3.12 -3.11 36.46
N SER A 102 3.74 -4.27 36.23
CA SER A 102 5.21 -4.43 36.15
C SER A 102 5.68 -4.58 34.71
N GLN A 103 6.74 -3.84 34.35
CA GLN A 103 7.39 -3.92 33.03
C GLN A 103 7.95 -5.31 32.74
N TYR A 104 8.59 -5.95 33.74
CA TYR A 104 9.13 -7.31 33.60
C TYR A 104 8.05 -8.33 33.29
N ALA A 105 6.88 -8.20 33.92
CA ALA A 105 5.76 -9.09 33.68
C ALA A 105 5.16 -8.89 32.27
N THR A 106 5.11 -7.65 31.78
CA THR A 106 4.74 -7.35 30.38
C THR A 106 5.73 -7.98 29.41
N MET A 107 7.04 -7.79 29.64
CA MET A 107 8.10 -8.36 28.80
C MET A 107 8.02 -9.89 28.73
N ALA A 108 7.92 -10.56 29.89
CA ALA A 108 7.81 -12.02 29.96
C ALA A 108 6.54 -12.54 29.25
N ARG A 109 5.42 -11.81 29.32
CA ARG A 109 4.21 -12.21 28.58
C ARG A 109 4.36 -12.01 27.09
N CYS A 110 4.95 -10.91 26.63
CA CYS A 110 5.19 -10.68 25.21
C CYS A 110 6.11 -11.76 24.61
N THR A 111 7.17 -12.14 25.32
CA THR A 111 8.10 -13.20 24.87
C THR A 111 7.40 -14.56 24.81
N LEU A 112 6.75 -14.97 25.90
CA LEU A 112 6.03 -16.26 25.94
C LEU A 112 4.88 -16.32 24.92
N SER A 113 4.15 -15.23 24.74
CA SER A 113 3.07 -15.15 23.74
C SER A 113 3.62 -15.28 22.32
N SER A 114 4.77 -14.66 22.04
CA SER A 114 5.44 -14.78 20.73
C SER A 114 5.88 -16.22 20.46
N ILE A 115 6.50 -16.88 21.45
CA ILE A 115 6.89 -18.29 21.36
C ILE A 115 5.66 -19.18 21.14
N ALA A 116 4.59 -18.98 21.92
CA ALA A 116 3.37 -19.77 21.81
C ALA A 116 2.71 -19.62 20.43
N VAL A 117 2.62 -18.40 19.89
CA VAL A 117 2.06 -18.16 18.55
C VAL A 117 2.87 -18.88 17.47
N LEU A 118 4.21 -18.86 17.56
CA LEU A 118 5.08 -19.57 16.64
C LEU A 118 4.88 -21.09 16.71
N LEU A 119 4.86 -21.66 17.91
CA LEU A 119 4.65 -23.09 18.12
C LEU A 119 3.29 -23.55 17.56
N ILE A 120 2.22 -22.78 17.80
CA ILE A 120 0.88 -23.08 17.26
C ILE A 120 0.88 -23.00 15.73
N LYS A 121 1.66 -22.10 15.13
CA LYS A 121 1.80 -22.00 13.67
C LYS A 121 2.56 -23.18 13.09
N MET A 122 3.66 -23.59 13.72
CA MET A 122 4.46 -24.74 13.31
C MET A 122 3.67 -26.05 13.44
N ALA A 123 2.89 -26.19 14.51
CA ALA A 123 2.04 -27.37 14.73
C ALA A 123 0.89 -27.49 13.72
N GLY A 124 0.53 -26.41 13.01
CA GLY A 124 -0.46 -26.45 11.93
C GLY A 124 -1.91 -26.74 12.36
N THR A 125 -2.19 -26.78 13.66
CA THR A 125 -3.44 -27.30 14.26
C THR A 125 -4.66 -26.39 14.08
N ARG A 126 -4.48 -25.12 13.69
CA ARG A 126 -5.59 -24.15 13.55
C ARG A 126 -5.61 -23.47 12.18
N ARG A 127 -6.28 -24.10 11.20
CA ARG A 127 -6.56 -23.52 9.86
C ARG A 127 -7.94 -22.87 9.85
N LYS A 128 -8.02 -21.61 9.41
CA LYS A 128 -9.30 -20.92 9.17
C LYS A 128 -9.92 -21.49 7.89
N LYS A 129 -11.21 -21.79 7.89
CA LYS A 129 -11.95 -22.17 6.66
C LYS A 129 -11.81 -21.05 5.64
N THR A 130 -11.37 -21.37 4.43
CA THR A 130 -11.24 -20.40 3.34
C THR A 130 -12.63 -20.02 2.87
N ILE A 131 -13.01 -18.75 3.04
CA ILE A 131 -14.23 -18.19 2.46
C ILE A 131 -13.82 -17.58 1.12
N VAL A 132 -14.31 -18.13 0.02
CA VAL A 132 -14.11 -17.57 -1.32
C VAL A 132 -15.00 -16.33 -1.43
N ARG A 133 -14.40 -15.14 -1.52
CA ARG A 133 -15.14 -13.89 -1.81
C ARG A 133 -15.11 -13.65 -3.32
N PRO A 134 -16.26 -13.61 -4.02
CA PRO A 134 -16.31 -13.54 -5.49
C PRO A 134 -16.30 -12.11 -6.07
N GLN A 135 -15.97 -11.07 -5.30
CA GLN A 135 -16.40 -9.70 -5.64
C GLN A 135 -15.55 -8.94 -6.69
N GLN A 136 -14.39 -9.45 -7.13
CA GLN A 136 -13.53 -8.72 -8.07
C GLN A 136 -13.47 -9.32 -9.49
N ALA A 137 -14.07 -10.49 -9.72
CA ALA A 137 -14.10 -11.10 -11.05
C ALA A 137 -15.15 -10.46 -11.98
N THR A 138 -16.22 -9.88 -11.43
CA THR A 138 -17.33 -9.32 -12.20
C THR A 138 -16.94 -8.08 -13.00
N LEU A 139 -16.07 -7.21 -12.47
CA LEU A 139 -15.66 -5.98 -13.17
C LEU A 139 -14.76 -6.23 -14.41
N LEU A 140 -14.16 -7.42 -14.54
CA LEU A 140 -13.37 -7.81 -15.71
C LEU A 140 -14.20 -8.52 -16.78
N ALA A 141 -15.34 -9.11 -16.41
CA ALA A 141 -16.23 -9.80 -17.33
C ALA A 141 -17.13 -8.83 -18.11
N ASP A 142 -17.50 -7.70 -17.51
CA ASP A 142 -18.30 -6.65 -18.18
C ASP A 142 -17.48 -5.77 -19.14
N ALA A 143 -16.19 -6.08 -19.33
CA ALA A 143 -15.26 -5.36 -20.21
C ALA A 143 -14.79 -6.19 -21.42
N ALA A 144 -15.37 -7.37 -21.63
CA ALA A 144 -15.18 -8.22 -22.82
C ALA A 144 -16.44 -8.16 -23.70
#